data_AF-A0A1W5Z9U1-F1
#
_entry.id   AF-A0A1W5Z9U1-F1
#
_cell.length_a   1.000
_cell.length_b   1.000
_cell.length_c   1.000
_cell.angle_alpha   90.00
_cell.angle_beta   90.00
_cell.angle_gamma   90.00
#
_symmetry.space_group_name_H-M   'P 1'
#
loop_
_entity.id
_entity.type
_entity.pdbx_description
1 polymer ?
#
loop_
_entity_poly.entity_id
_entity_poly.type
_entity_poly.pdbx_seq_one_letter_code
_entity_poly.pdbx_strand_id
1 'polypeptide(L)'
;MPESRSRVLEAVRGIPRGQVRPVAWLGAEAGVPEATAAELLEAVRSGPAPVLIPVHRLGDEDGRPVECGLPAVLVERLRAHEGIDEERLGRFAASGTHYLGSGTTRIFCYPTCAHARRITDRHRVPFGSVAAARRAGYRPCLSCRPVAA
;
A
#
# COMPACT_ATOMS: atom_id res chain seq x y z
N MET A 1 -13.21 14.64 -16.05
CA MET A 1 -12.90 13.66 -14.98
C MET A 1 -12.71 14.28 -13.58
N PRO A 2 -13.67 15.07 -13.01
CA PRO A 2 -13.54 15.53 -11.62
C PRO A 2 -13.91 14.46 -10.59
N GLU A 3 -14.90 13.62 -10.89
CA GLU A 3 -15.48 12.66 -9.95
C GLU A 3 -14.59 11.44 -9.71
N SER A 4 -13.89 10.94 -10.75
CA SER A 4 -12.87 9.90 -10.60
C SER A 4 -11.69 10.38 -9.75
N ARG A 5 -11.24 11.63 -9.94
CA ARG A 5 -10.18 12.23 -9.12
C ARG A 5 -10.57 12.28 -7.64
N SER A 6 -11.76 12.77 -7.31
CA SER A 6 -12.22 12.82 -5.91
C SER A 6 -12.20 11.44 -5.25
N ARG A 7 -12.65 10.37 -5.96
CA ARG A 7 -12.59 9.00 -5.44
C ARG A 7 -11.17 8.49 -5.21
N VAL A 8 -10.22 8.81 -6.10
CA VAL A 8 -8.80 8.47 -5.91
C VAL A 8 -8.24 9.16 -4.68
N LEU A 9 -8.51 10.45 -4.51
CA LEU A 9 -8.05 11.22 -3.35
C LEU A 9 -8.66 10.68 -2.03
N GLU A 10 -9.94 10.31 -2.03
CA GLU A 10 -10.57 9.67 -0.87
C GLU A 10 -9.97 8.29 -0.56
N ALA A 11 -9.63 7.49 -1.59
CA ALA A 11 -8.90 6.23 -1.40
C ALA A 11 -7.54 6.46 -0.73
N VAL A 12 -6.78 7.48 -1.15
CA VAL A 12 -5.51 7.87 -0.50
C VAL A 12 -5.73 8.29 0.95
N ARG A 13 -6.76 9.10 1.23
CA ARG A 13 -7.11 9.53 2.60
C ARG A 13 -7.44 8.36 3.51
N GLY A 14 -7.98 7.27 2.96
CA GLY A 14 -8.29 6.05 3.69
C GLY A 14 -7.07 5.24 4.15
N ILE A 15 -5.86 5.51 3.62
CA ILE A 15 -4.65 4.77 4.02
C ILE A 15 -4.26 5.17 5.45
N PRO A 16 -4.25 4.27 6.45
CA PRO A 16 -3.96 4.65 7.82
C PRO A 16 -2.51 5.09 8.04
N ARG A 17 -2.27 5.87 9.10
CA ARG A 17 -0.92 6.31 9.53
C ARG A 17 0.03 5.12 9.69
N GLY A 18 1.25 5.26 9.17
CA GLY A 18 2.28 4.23 9.23
C GLY A 18 2.04 3.04 8.29
N GLN A 19 1.10 3.17 7.35
CA GLN A 19 0.83 2.17 6.31
C GLN A 19 1.09 2.75 4.92
N VAL A 20 1.48 1.87 4.01
CA VAL A 20 1.73 2.17 2.59
C VAL A 20 0.84 1.27 1.73
N ARG A 21 0.35 1.82 0.61
CA ARG A 21 -0.33 1.05 -0.43
C ARG A 21 0.32 1.28 -1.79
N PRO A 22 0.38 0.24 -2.65
CA PRO A 22 0.86 0.42 -4.00
C PRO A 22 -0.10 1.31 -4.80
N VAL A 23 0.39 2.00 -5.82
CA VAL A 23 -0.47 2.81 -6.71
C VAL A 23 -1.57 1.95 -7.35
N ALA A 24 -1.26 0.71 -7.74
CA ALA A 24 -2.23 -0.20 -8.35
C ALA A 24 -3.43 -0.52 -7.43
N TRP A 25 -3.27 -0.38 -6.11
CA TRP A 25 -4.36 -0.54 -5.15
C TRP A 25 -5.43 0.56 -5.28
N LEU A 26 -5.03 1.78 -5.69
CA LEU A 26 -5.93 2.92 -5.79
C LEU A 26 -7.02 2.70 -6.83
N GLY A 27 -6.71 2.12 -8.00
CA GLY A 27 -7.67 1.96 -9.08
C GLY A 27 -8.89 1.17 -8.62
N ALA A 28 -8.64 0.05 -7.95
CA ALA A 28 -9.71 -0.78 -7.46
C ALA A 28 -10.40 -0.21 -6.21
N GLU A 29 -9.66 0.40 -5.27
CA GLU A 29 -10.27 1.09 -4.11
C GLU A 29 -11.17 2.27 -4.53
N ALA A 30 -10.75 3.02 -5.54
CA ALA A 30 -11.49 4.17 -6.04
C ALA A 30 -12.62 3.78 -7.01
N GLY A 31 -12.79 2.51 -7.37
CA GLY A 31 -13.81 2.04 -8.32
C GLY A 31 -13.52 2.47 -9.77
N VAL A 32 -12.24 2.52 -10.14
CA VAL A 32 -11.72 2.78 -11.49
C VAL A 32 -10.58 1.78 -11.82
N PRO A 33 -10.85 0.46 -11.81
CA PRO A 33 -9.81 -0.57 -11.92
C PRO A 33 -9.06 -0.55 -13.26
N GLU A 34 -9.65 0.01 -14.32
CA GLU A 34 -9.05 0.15 -15.64
C GLU A 34 -8.07 1.34 -15.74
N ALA A 35 -8.03 2.22 -14.73
CA ALA A 35 -7.14 3.36 -14.74
C ALA A 35 -5.68 2.91 -14.59
N THR A 36 -4.82 3.43 -15.45
CA THR A 36 -3.38 3.17 -15.40
C THR A 36 -2.75 3.82 -14.17
N ALA A 37 -1.58 3.31 -13.75
CA ALA A 37 -0.82 3.93 -12.65
C ALA A 37 -0.48 5.40 -12.93
N ALA A 38 -0.23 5.76 -14.20
CA ALA A 38 0.06 7.13 -14.60
C ALA A 38 -1.15 8.05 -14.40
N GLU A 39 -2.35 7.62 -14.81
CA GLU A 39 -3.59 8.39 -14.63
C GLU A 39 -3.94 8.55 -13.14
N LEU A 40 -3.73 7.50 -12.34
CA LEU A 40 -3.95 7.54 -10.89
C LEU A 40 -2.99 8.54 -10.21
N LEU A 41 -1.70 8.50 -10.56
CA LEU A 41 -0.72 9.45 -10.03
C LEU A 41 -0.99 10.88 -10.50
N GLU A 42 -1.46 11.08 -11.74
CA GLU A 42 -1.85 12.40 -12.22
C GLU A 42 -3.06 12.96 -11.46
N ALA A 43 -4.06 12.13 -11.17
CA ALA A 43 -5.18 12.51 -10.32
C ALA A 43 -4.72 12.91 -8.90
N VAL A 44 -3.70 12.24 -8.36
CA VAL A 44 -3.10 12.58 -7.05
C VAL A 44 -2.34 13.92 -7.12
N ARG A 45 -1.45 14.09 -8.11
CA ARG A 45 -0.62 15.30 -8.26
C ARG A 45 -1.42 16.56 -8.55
N SER A 46 -2.50 16.44 -9.31
CA SER A 46 -3.41 17.54 -9.63
C SER A 46 -4.43 17.86 -8.52
N GLY A 47 -4.31 17.21 -7.34
CA GLY A 47 -5.19 17.40 -6.19
C GLY A 47 -4.90 18.69 -5.40
N PRO A 48 -5.92 19.32 -4.77
CA PRO A 48 -5.78 20.66 -4.18
C PRO A 48 -5.02 20.75 -2.86
N ALA A 49 -4.58 19.63 -2.25
CA ALA A 49 -3.91 19.64 -0.92
C ALA A 49 -3.10 18.37 -0.61
N PRO A 50 -1.89 18.20 -1.16
CA PRO A 50 -1.08 16.98 -1.01
C PRO A 50 -0.50 16.74 0.40
N VAL A 51 -0.61 17.69 1.34
CA VAL A 51 -0.23 17.48 2.74
C VAL A 51 -1.41 17.01 3.59
N LEU A 52 -2.63 17.49 3.31
CA LEU A 52 -3.85 17.05 4.01
C LEU A 52 -4.31 15.67 3.55
N ILE A 53 -4.03 15.35 2.29
CA ILE A 53 -4.19 14.03 1.71
C ILE A 53 -2.85 13.32 1.89
N PRO A 54 -2.76 12.15 2.54
CA PRO A 54 -1.48 11.52 2.89
C PRO A 54 -0.83 10.83 1.68
N VAL A 55 -0.55 11.58 0.61
CA VAL A 55 -0.04 11.07 -0.67
C VAL A 55 1.33 10.41 -0.53
N HIS A 56 2.12 10.80 0.48
CA HIS A 56 3.38 10.16 0.84
C HIS A 56 3.20 8.69 1.25
N ARG A 57 1.98 8.23 1.58
CA ARG A 57 1.68 6.82 1.88
C ARG A 57 1.51 5.95 0.63
N LEU A 58 1.66 6.51 -0.58
CA LEU A 58 1.68 5.74 -1.82
C LEU A 58 3.09 5.22 -2.12
N GLY A 59 3.17 3.98 -2.59
CA GLY A 59 4.42 3.39 -3.05
C GLY A 59 4.26 2.52 -4.29
N ASP A 60 5.34 1.86 -4.67
CA ASP A 60 5.32 0.76 -5.65
C ASP A 60 4.82 -0.55 -4.98
N GLU A 61 4.84 -1.66 -5.72
CA GLU A 61 4.46 -2.99 -5.20
C GLU A 61 5.33 -3.46 -4.02
N ASP A 62 6.54 -2.89 -3.89
CA ASP A 62 7.49 -3.15 -2.80
C ASP A 62 7.35 -2.17 -1.63
N GLY A 63 6.49 -1.16 -1.76
CA GLY A 63 6.29 -0.10 -0.77
C GLY A 63 7.33 1.02 -0.81
N ARG A 64 8.21 1.06 -1.82
CA ARG A 64 9.13 2.19 -2.03
C ARG A 64 8.35 3.46 -2.39
N PRO A 65 8.82 4.65 -1.99
CA PRO A 65 8.16 5.91 -2.34
C PRO A 65 7.99 6.09 -3.85
N VAL A 66 6.87 6.70 -4.26
CA VAL A 66 6.60 7.12 -5.65
C VAL A 66 6.42 8.63 -5.75
N GLU A 67 6.61 9.18 -6.95
CA GLU A 67 6.41 10.60 -7.22
C GLU A 67 4.92 10.99 -7.19
N CYS A 68 4.50 11.48 -6.03
CA CYS A 68 3.10 11.77 -5.70
C CYS A 68 2.80 13.26 -5.51
N GLY A 69 3.63 14.15 -6.08
CA GLY A 69 3.43 15.60 -6.04
C GLY A 69 4.05 16.29 -4.82
N LEU A 70 4.80 15.55 -4.00
CA LEU A 70 5.63 16.09 -2.92
C LEU A 70 7.12 15.91 -3.26
N PRO A 71 8.01 16.83 -2.83
CA PRO A 71 9.45 16.62 -2.93
C PRO A 71 9.88 15.34 -2.19
N ALA A 72 10.81 14.57 -2.75
CA ALA A 72 11.29 13.31 -2.19
C ALA A 72 11.72 13.43 -0.72
N VAL A 73 12.51 14.46 -0.39
CA VAL A 73 12.95 14.75 0.99
C VAL A 73 11.79 14.95 1.97
N LEU A 74 10.66 15.50 1.52
CA LEU A 74 9.48 15.67 2.35
C LEU A 74 8.74 14.35 2.54
N VAL A 75 8.63 13.53 1.48
CA VAL A 75 8.05 12.18 1.54
C VAL A 75 8.81 11.32 2.55
N GLU A 76 10.14 11.29 2.45
CA GLU A 76 11.02 10.56 3.39
C GLU A 76 10.80 11.00 4.84
N ARG A 77 10.79 12.32 5.10
CA ARG A 77 10.56 12.87 6.44
C ARG A 77 9.18 12.53 7.00
N LEU A 78 8.14 12.64 6.18
CA LEU A 78 6.77 12.29 6.59
C LEU A 78 6.64 10.80 6.88
N ARG A 79 7.20 9.94 6.03
CA ARG A 79 7.20 8.48 6.23
C ARG A 79 7.96 8.08 7.50
N ALA A 80 9.14 8.66 7.71
CA ALA A 80 9.92 8.45 8.93
C ALA A 80 9.16 8.90 10.18
N HIS A 81 8.53 10.07 10.14
CA HIS A 81 7.70 10.57 11.24
C HIS A 81 6.51 9.64 11.56
N GLU A 82 5.94 9.00 10.55
CA GLU A 82 4.88 8.01 10.72
C GLU A 82 5.37 6.64 11.23
N GLY A 83 6.68 6.41 11.26
CA GLY A 83 7.27 5.13 11.64
C GLY A 83 7.16 4.08 10.52
N ILE A 84 7.17 4.50 9.25
CA ILE A 84 7.29 3.60 8.11
C ILE A 84 8.77 3.20 8.01
N ASP A 85 9.05 1.94 8.32
CA ASP A 85 10.40 1.36 8.29
C ASP A 85 10.78 0.96 6.85
N GLU A 86 11.41 1.90 6.14
CA GLU A 86 11.80 1.71 4.74
C GLU A 86 12.88 0.64 4.57
N GLU A 87 13.80 0.50 5.53
CA GLU A 87 14.83 -0.54 5.50
C GLU A 87 14.18 -1.94 5.56
N ARG A 88 13.19 -2.11 6.43
CA ARG A 88 12.41 -3.35 6.53
C ARG A 88 11.62 -3.65 5.27
N LEU A 89 11.03 -2.65 4.62
CA LEU A 89 10.39 -2.82 3.32
C LEU A 89 11.41 -3.24 2.26
N GLY A 90 12.58 -2.60 2.25
CA GLY A 90 13.70 -2.96 1.37
C GLY A 90 14.14 -4.42 1.54
N ARG A 91 14.21 -4.94 2.78
CA ARG A 91 14.52 -6.35 3.04
C ARG A 91 13.46 -7.30 2.46
N PHE A 92 12.17 -6.97 2.59
CA PHE A 92 11.11 -7.78 2.00
C PHE A 92 11.17 -7.76 0.47
N ALA A 93 11.38 -6.58 -0.12
CA ALA A 93 11.51 -6.43 -1.57
C ALA A 93 12.71 -7.23 -2.10
N ALA A 94 13.86 -7.16 -1.43
CA ALA A 94 15.06 -7.93 -1.79
C ALA A 94 14.84 -9.45 -1.70
N SER A 95 13.95 -9.92 -0.83
CA SER A 95 13.55 -11.32 -0.74
C SER A 95 12.34 -11.68 -1.60
N GLY A 96 11.91 -10.82 -2.53
CA GLY A 96 10.74 -11.05 -3.39
C GLY A 96 9.43 -11.21 -2.62
N THR A 97 9.32 -10.57 -1.46
CA THR A 97 8.17 -10.65 -0.56
C THR A 97 7.36 -9.37 -0.65
N HIS A 98 6.18 -9.44 -1.28
CA HIS A 98 5.26 -8.30 -1.38
C HIS A 98 4.09 -8.42 -0.39
N TYR A 99 3.86 -9.61 0.17
CA TYR A 99 2.78 -9.86 1.14
C TYR A 99 3.25 -10.71 2.31
N LEU A 100 2.62 -10.51 3.47
CA LEU A 100 2.85 -11.26 4.69
C LEU A 100 1.58 -11.98 5.14
N GLY A 101 1.68 -13.30 5.29
CA GLY A 101 0.68 -14.17 5.87
C GLY A 101 0.88 -14.42 7.36
N SER A 102 -0.22 -14.62 8.08
CA SER A 102 -0.21 -15.16 9.43
C SER A 102 -0.49 -16.67 9.40
N GLY A 103 0.47 -17.47 9.90
CA GLY A 103 0.34 -18.91 9.99
C GLY A 103 -0.82 -19.38 10.87
N THR A 104 -1.28 -18.54 11.81
CA THR A 104 -2.39 -18.85 12.72
C THR A 104 -3.76 -18.55 12.11
N THR A 105 -3.92 -17.40 11.47
CA THR A 105 -5.24 -16.96 10.94
C THR A 105 -5.44 -17.26 9.47
N ARG A 106 -4.36 -17.64 8.74
CA ARG A 106 -4.34 -17.81 7.28
C ARG A 106 -4.82 -16.55 6.53
N ILE A 107 -4.55 -15.37 7.08
CA ILE A 107 -4.81 -14.09 6.42
C ILE A 107 -3.50 -13.53 5.89
N PHE A 108 -3.48 -13.04 4.65
CA PHE A 108 -2.33 -12.31 4.09
C PHE A 108 -2.62 -10.82 3.90
N CYS A 109 -1.58 -10.00 4.06
CA CYS A 109 -1.63 -8.55 4.13
C CYS A 109 -0.46 -7.90 3.39
N TYR A 110 -0.54 -6.59 3.11
CA TYR A 110 0.66 -5.79 2.81
C TYR A 110 1.60 -5.69 4.03
N PRO A 111 2.92 -5.54 3.85
CA PRO A 111 3.89 -5.59 4.95
C PRO A 111 3.68 -4.53 6.03
N THR A 112 3.17 -3.35 5.66
CA THR A 112 2.90 -2.24 6.58
C THR A 112 1.53 -2.31 7.24
N CYS A 113 0.67 -3.27 6.87
CA CYS A 113 -0.65 -3.43 7.48
C CYS A 113 -0.55 -3.61 9.01
N ALA A 114 -1.45 -2.98 9.76
CA ALA A 114 -1.50 -3.11 11.22
C ALA A 114 -1.58 -4.59 11.68
N HIS A 115 -2.31 -5.45 10.95
CA HIS A 115 -2.35 -6.88 11.24
C HIS A 115 -1.01 -7.57 10.93
N ALA A 116 -0.39 -7.25 9.79
CA ALA A 116 0.91 -7.81 9.40
C ALA A 116 2.02 -7.47 10.40
N ARG A 117 2.04 -6.23 10.88
CA ARG A 117 3.02 -5.72 11.85
C ARG A 117 2.95 -6.42 13.21
N ARG A 118 1.81 -7.02 13.56
CA ARG A 118 1.62 -7.77 14.82
C ARG A 118 1.94 -9.26 14.68
N ILE A 119 2.22 -9.75 13.48
CA ILE A 119 2.58 -11.16 13.28
C ILE A 119 3.99 -11.39 13.84
N THR A 120 4.08 -12.25 14.85
CA THR A 120 5.36 -12.72 15.40
C THR A 120 6.16 -13.44 14.33
N ASP A 121 7.49 -13.36 14.37
CA ASP A 121 8.35 -13.92 13.31
C ASP A 121 8.10 -15.41 13.05
N ARG A 122 7.85 -16.22 14.11
CA ARG A 122 7.53 -17.65 14.00
C ARG A 122 6.28 -17.98 13.17
N HIS A 123 5.35 -17.03 13.06
CA HIS A 123 4.06 -17.20 12.37
C HIS A 123 3.99 -16.38 11.08
N ARG A 124 5.07 -15.68 10.72
CA ARG A 124 5.10 -14.84 9.52
C ARG A 124 5.47 -15.69 8.31
N VAL A 125 4.57 -15.72 7.33
CA VAL A 125 4.77 -16.46 6.08
C VAL A 125 4.89 -15.45 4.93
N PRO A 126 6.07 -15.32 4.29
CA PRO A 126 6.25 -14.40 3.16
C PRO A 126 5.60 -14.94 1.89
N PHE A 127 5.04 -14.05 1.07
CA PHE A 127 4.53 -14.36 -0.26
C PHE A 127 4.97 -13.31 -1.28
N GLY A 128 5.40 -13.78 -2.45
CA GLY A 128 5.72 -12.93 -3.61
C GLY A 128 4.55 -12.67 -4.55
N SER A 129 3.37 -13.22 -4.31
CA SER A 129 2.17 -12.86 -5.08
C SER A 129 0.88 -13.24 -4.37
N VAL A 130 -0.20 -12.56 -4.73
CA VAL A 130 -1.57 -12.95 -4.35
C VAL A 130 -1.87 -14.39 -4.75
N ALA A 131 -1.46 -14.82 -5.94
CA ALA A 131 -1.71 -16.17 -6.43
C ALA A 131 -1.00 -17.23 -5.56
N ALA A 132 0.24 -16.97 -5.14
CA ALA A 132 0.97 -17.85 -4.22
C ALA A 132 0.27 -17.95 -2.86
N ALA A 133 -0.15 -16.83 -2.29
CA ALA A 133 -0.89 -16.81 -1.02
C ALA A 133 -2.21 -17.59 -1.11
N ARG A 134 -2.98 -17.38 -2.18
CA ARG A 134 -4.24 -18.11 -2.42
C ARG A 134 -4.04 -19.62 -2.57
N ARG A 135 -3.03 -20.04 -3.36
CA ARG A 135 -2.69 -21.47 -3.50
C ARG A 135 -2.27 -22.11 -2.18
N ALA A 136 -1.64 -21.35 -1.29
CA ALA A 136 -1.31 -21.78 0.06
C ALA A 136 -2.50 -21.77 1.04
N GLY A 137 -3.70 -21.44 0.56
CA GLY A 137 -4.95 -21.42 1.34
C GLY A 137 -5.13 -20.16 2.19
N TYR A 138 -4.45 -19.06 1.87
CA TYR A 138 -4.61 -17.79 2.59
C TYR A 138 -5.69 -16.92 1.96
N ARG A 139 -6.47 -16.25 2.81
CA ARG A 139 -7.48 -15.26 2.41
C ARG A 139 -6.95 -13.82 2.52
N PRO A 140 -7.39 -12.90 1.64
CA PRO A 140 -6.94 -11.51 1.71
C PRO A 140 -7.47 -10.82 2.97
N CYS A 141 -6.67 -9.93 3.53
CA CYS A 141 -7.08 -9.10 4.67
C CYS A 141 -8.15 -8.08 4.26
N LEU A 142 -9.22 -7.99 5.05
CA LEU A 142 -10.29 -7.02 4.83
C LEU A 142 -9.91 -5.59 5.23
N SER A 143 -8.88 -5.41 6.06
CA SER A 143 -8.42 -4.08 6.48
C SER A 143 -7.47 -3.44 5.46
N CYS A 144 -6.49 -4.19 4.95
CA CYS A 144 -5.56 -3.64 3.95
C CYS A 144 -5.97 -3.91 2.50
N ARG A 145 -6.95 -4.78 2.27
CA ARG A 145 -7.53 -5.13 0.97
C ARG A 145 -6.44 -5.35 -0.11
N PRO A 146 -5.55 -6.35 0.08
CA PRO A 146 -4.43 -6.60 -0.83
C PRO A 146 -4.85 -7.22 -2.16
N VAL A 147 -6.09 -7.73 -2.21
CA VAL A 147 -6.83 -7.96 -3.42
C VAL A 147 -8.06 -7.10 -3.23
N ALA A 148 -8.20 -6.07 -4.04
CA ALA A 148 -9.42 -5.29 -4.02
C ALA A 148 -10.61 -6.23 -4.27
N ALA A 149 -11.70 -5.98 -3.54
CA ALA A 149 -12.91 -6.77 -3.58
C ALA A 149 -13.62 -6.60 -4.94
#